data_AF-A0A3R7BAG2-F1
#
_entry.id   AF-A0A3R7BAG2-F1
#
_cell.length_a   1.000
_cell.length_b   1.000
_cell.length_c   1.000
_cell.angle_alpha   90.00
_cell.angle_beta   90.00
_cell.angle_gamma   90.00
#
_symmetry.space_group_name_H-M   'P 1'
#
loop_
_entity.id
_entity.type
_entity.pdbx_description
1 polymer ?
#
loop_
_entity_poly.entity_id
_entity_poly.type
_entity_poly.pdbx_seq_one_letter_code
_entity_poly.pdbx_strand_id
1 'polypeptide(L)'
;AIETLIACRRVLKFSYVYAYYLPQGKEKDLFEHLQEDLEKNTEHLTGLAEKPLDKMDRSDIINYTRVTENFLKNILGDVDNGLLSN
;
A
#
# COMPACT_ATOMS: atom_id res chain seq x y z
N ALA A 1 2.67 9.65 -8.75
CA ALA A 1 2.84 8.43 -9.57
C ALA A 1 4.14 7.70 -9.20
N ILE A 2 5.32 8.07 -9.75
CA ILE A 2 6.58 7.36 -9.44
C ILE A 2 6.97 7.49 -7.96
N GLU A 3 6.91 8.69 -7.38
CA GLU A 3 7.19 8.90 -5.95
C GLU A 3 6.26 8.07 -5.06
N THR A 4 4.98 8.01 -5.43
CA THR A 4 3.96 7.19 -4.77
C THR A 4 4.32 5.70 -4.83
N LEU A 5 4.71 5.18 -6.01
CA LEU A 5 5.17 3.80 -6.16
C LEU A 5 6.38 3.49 -5.28
N ILE A 6 7.36 4.41 -5.22
CA ILE A 6 8.54 4.25 -4.35
C ILE A 6 8.12 4.17 -2.88
N ALA A 7 7.20 5.05 -2.44
CA ALA A 7 6.69 5.03 -1.08
C ALA A 7 5.95 3.73 -0.76
N CYS A 8 5.10 3.25 -1.68
CA CYS A 8 4.33 2.03 -1.49
C CYS A 8 5.22 0.78 -1.44
N ARG A 9 6.23 0.69 -2.33
CA ARG A 9 7.22 -0.41 -2.28
C ARG A 9 8.05 -0.39 -0.99
N ARG A 10 8.39 0.79 -0.45
CA ARG A 10 9.06 0.89 0.85
C ARG A 10 8.18 0.38 1.98
N VAL A 11 6.91 0.78 2.01
CA VAL A 11 5.98 0.33 3.05
C VAL A 11 5.69 -1.16 2.95
N LEU A 12 5.48 -1.71 1.74
CA LEU A 12 5.36 -3.16 1.53
C LEU A 12 6.57 -3.92 2.07
N LYS A 13 7.79 -3.43 1.83
CA LYS A 13 9.00 -4.05 2.37
C LYS A 13 8.96 -4.15 3.89
N PHE A 14 8.55 -3.08 4.59
CA PHE A 14 8.49 -3.07 6.05
C PHE A 14 7.25 -3.79 6.60
N SER A 15 6.14 -3.83 5.85
CA SER A 15 4.91 -4.53 6.26
C SER A 15 5.14 -6.04 6.39
N TYR A 16 5.90 -6.68 5.51
CA TYR A 16 6.24 -8.10 5.67
C TYR A 16 7.02 -8.38 6.95
N VAL A 17 7.98 -7.52 7.31
CA VAL A 17 8.74 -7.66 8.54
C VAL A 17 7.84 -7.48 9.75
N TYR A 18 6.95 -6.48 9.72
CA TYR A 18 5.99 -6.24 10.78
C TYR A 18 5.00 -7.41 10.96
N ALA A 19 4.37 -7.85 9.87
CA ALA A 19 3.44 -8.99 9.86
C ALA A 19 4.07 -10.29 10.37
N TYR A 20 5.36 -10.52 10.09
CA TYR A 20 6.08 -11.67 10.60
C TYR A 20 6.08 -11.72 12.14
N TYR A 21 6.27 -10.58 12.81
CA TYR A 21 6.31 -10.48 14.26
C TYR A 21 4.93 -10.27 14.92
N LEU A 22 3.87 -10.00 14.15
CA LEU A 22 2.53 -9.93 14.70
C LEU A 22 2.08 -11.30 15.24
N PRO A 23 1.56 -11.37 16.47
CA PRO A 23 0.89 -12.56 17.00
C PRO A 23 -0.29 -12.95 16.10
N GLN A 24 -0.61 -14.25 16.02
CA GLN A 24 -1.82 -14.66 15.31
C GLN A 24 -3.06 -14.12 16.00
N GLY A 25 -4.04 -13.71 15.19
CA GLY A 25 -5.30 -13.16 15.65
C GLY A 25 -5.86 -12.16 14.65
N LYS A 26 -7.03 -11.60 14.98
CA LYS A 26 -7.79 -10.71 14.11
C LYS A 26 -7.00 -9.49 13.61
N GLU A 27 -6.07 -8.98 14.42
CA GLU A 27 -5.22 -7.85 14.06
C GLU A 27 -4.22 -8.22 12.96
N LYS A 28 -3.62 -9.42 13.04
CA LYS A 28 -2.75 -9.93 11.99
C LYS A 28 -3.52 -10.20 10.70
N ASP A 29 -4.68 -10.84 10.81
CA ASP A 29 -5.53 -11.13 9.65
C ASP A 29 -5.95 -9.83 8.93
N LEU A 30 -6.34 -8.80 9.69
CA LEU A 30 -6.67 -7.49 9.15
C LEU A 30 -5.45 -6.82 8.51
N PHE A 31 -4.30 -6.86 9.18
CA PHE A 31 -3.06 -6.28 8.66
C PHE A 31 -2.62 -6.95 7.34
N GLU A 32 -2.63 -8.27 7.28
CA GLU A 32 -2.27 -9.04 6.08
C GLU A 32 -3.25 -8.76 4.94
N HIS A 33 -4.56 -8.59 5.24
CA HIS A 33 -5.54 -8.17 4.23
C HIS A 33 -5.26 -6.78 3.67
N LEU A 34 -4.95 -5.80 4.53
CA LEU A 34 -4.57 -4.45 4.10
C LEU A 34 -3.24 -4.44 3.33
N GLN A 35 -2.29 -5.29 3.71
CA GLN A 35 -1.03 -5.49 3.00
C GLN A 35 -1.27 -6.04 1.58
N GLU A 36 -2.14 -7.04 1.44
CA GLU A 36 -2.50 -7.63 0.14
C GLU A 36 -3.15 -6.57 -0.78
N ASP A 37 -4.03 -5.74 -0.24
CA ASP A 37 -4.65 -4.65 -0.99
C ASP A 37 -3.60 -3.60 -1.44
N LEU A 38 -2.66 -3.23 -0.57
CA LEU A 38 -1.57 -2.33 -0.94
C LEU A 38 -0.71 -2.94 -2.07
N GLU A 39 -0.41 -4.23 -2.01
CA GLU A 39 0.38 -4.94 -3.02
C GLU A 39 -0.32 -4.91 -4.39
N LYS A 40 -1.60 -5.31 -4.44
CA LYS A 40 -2.41 -5.29 -5.67
C LYS A 40 -2.47 -3.90 -6.31
N ASN A 41 -2.72 -2.87 -5.51
CA ASN A 41 -2.79 -1.49 -6.00
C ASN A 41 -1.43 -0.99 -6.49
N THR A 42 -0.34 -1.35 -5.81
CA THR A 42 1.03 -0.97 -6.20
C THR A 42 1.43 -1.61 -7.52
N GLU A 43 1.13 -2.89 -7.71
CA GLU A 43 1.42 -3.59 -8.96
C GLU A 43 0.54 -3.10 -10.12
N HIS A 44 -0.74 -2.77 -9.85
CA HIS A 44 -1.58 -2.14 -10.86
C HIS A 44 -1.03 -0.77 -11.30
N LEU A 45 -0.66 0.09 -10.35
CA LEU A 45 -0.06 1.40 -10.65
C LEU A 45 1.30 1.26 -11.35
N THR A 46 2.08 0.22 -11.04
CA THR A 46 3.33 -0.09 -11.76
C THR A 46 3.02 -0.42 -13.22
N GLY A 47 2.07 -1.33 -13.47
CA GLY A 47 1.66 -1.68 -14.82
C GLY A 47 1.11 -0.49 -15.61
N LEU A 48 0.39 0.44 -14.97
CA LEU A 48 -0.04 1.69 -15.61
C LEU A 48 1.13 2.62 -15.94
N ALA A 49 2.13 2.71 -15.06
CA ALA A 49 3.31 3.56 -15.24
C ALA A 49 4.26 3.04 -16.32
N GLU A 50 4.31 1.72 -16.55
CA GLU A 50 5.15 1.07 -17.57
C GLU A 50 4.50 1.06 -18.97
N LYS A 51 3.22 1.44 -19.09
CA LYS A 51 2.55 1.51 -20.40
C LYS A 51 3.20 2.56 -21.30
N PRO A 52 3.29 2.29 -22.62
CA PRO A 52 3.64 3.29 -23.63
C PRO A 52 2.76 4.54 -23.51
N LEU A 53 3.35 5.73 -23.76
CA LEU A 53 2.67 7.03 -23.58
C LEU A 53 1.38 7.16 -24.41
N ASP A 54 1.30 6.51 -25.57
CA ASP A 54 0.14 6.47 -26.44
C ASP A 54 -1.03 5.63 -25.89
N LYS A 55 -0.77 4.80 -24.87
CA LYS A 55 -1.76 3.93 -24.20
C LYS A 55 -1.97 4.29 -22.73
N MET A 56 -1.39 5.40 -22.29
CA MET A 56 -1.45 5.86 -20.91
C MET A 56 -2.71 6.71 -20.68
N ASP A 57 -3.60 6.26 -19.79
CA ASP A 57 -4.69 7.10 -19.29
C ASP A 57 -4.22 7.87 -18.05
N ARG A 58 -4.14 9.20 -18.19
CA ARG A 58 -3.71 10.10 -17.12
C ARG A 58 -4.68 10.09 -15.93
N SER A 59 -5.97 9.85 -16.18
CA SER A 59 -7.01 9.81 -15.15
C SER A 59 -6.83 8.61 -14.23
N ASP A 60 -6.48 7.46 -14.80
CA ASP A 60 -6.19 6.23 -14.04
C ASP A 60 -4.98 6.42 -13.13
N ILE A 61 -3.91 7.04 -13.63
CA ILE A 61 -2.70 7.30 -12.84
C ILE A 61 -2.99 8.21 -11.63
N ILE A 62 -3.79 9.26 -11.83
CA ILE A 62 -4.17 10.19 -10.76
C ILE A 62 -5.04 9.47 -9.72
N ASN A 63 -6.04 8.70 -10.16
CA ASN A 63 -6.94 8.00 -9.26
C ASN A 63 -6.19 6.97 -8.42
N TYR A 64 -5.38 6.10 -9.05
CA TYR A 64 -4.62 5.09 -8.34
C TYR A 64 -3.57 5.69 -7.42
N THR A 65 -2.88 6.76 -7.83
CA THR A 65 -1.96 7.50 -6.94
C THR A 65 -2.68 7.91 -5.64
N ARG A 66 -3.88 8.51 -5.74
CA ARG A 66 -4.66 8.94 -4.58
C ARG A 66 -5.14 7.77 -3.71
N VAL A 67 -5.58 6.69 -4.33
CA VAL A 67 -6.04 5.48 -3.63
C VAL A 67 -4.88 4.88 -2.84
N THR A 68 -3.71 4.71 -3.46
CA THR A 68 -2.55 4.12 -2.79
C THR A 68 -2.02 5.01 -1.67
N GLU A 69 -2.08 6.34 -1.82
CA GLU A 69 -1.76 7.29 -0.73
C GLU A 69 -2.71 7.18 0.47
N ASN A 70 -4.00 6.93 0.24
CA ASN A 70 -4.95 6.72 1.33
C ASN A 70 -4.70 5.38 2.04
N PHE A 71 -4.43 4.31 1.31
CA PHE A 71 -4.08 3.01 1.92
C PHE A 71 -2.79 3.10 2.75
N LEU A 72 -1.78 3.81 2.22
CA LEU A 72 -0.54 4.08 2.93
C LEU A 72 -0.81 4.79 4.27
N LYS A 73 -1.67 5.80 4.27
CA LYS A 73 -2.07 6.50 5.51
C LYS A 73 -2.85 5.61 6.47
N ASN A 74 -3.71 4.74 5.96
CA ASN A 74 -4.49 3.84 6.81
C ASN A 74 -3.58 2.80 7.49
N ILE A 75 -2.66 2.16 6.75
CA ILE A 75 -1.69 1.24 7.35
C ILE A 75 -0.85 1.93 8.43
N LEU A 76 -0.36 3.16 8.17
CA LEU A 76 0.45 3.89 9.14
C LEU A 76 -0.38 4.39 10.34
N GLY A 77 -1.61 4.85 10.10
CA GLY A 77 -2.52 5.35 11.13
C GLY A 77 -3.10 4.24 12.01
N ASP A 78 -3.42 3.08 11.45
CA ASP A 78 -3.87 1.91 12.21
C ASP A 78 -2.73 1.31 13.03
N VAL A 79 -1.50 1.33 12.50
CA VAL A 79 -0.28 1.00 13.25
C VAL A 79 -0.05 1.98 14.41
N ASP A 80 -0.19 3.30 14.20
CA ASP A 80 -0.04 4.29 15.28
C ASP A 80 -1.15 4.19 16.34
N ASN A 81 -2.41 3.99 15.94
CA ASN A 81 -3.53 3.87 16.89
C ASN A 81 -3.53 2.54 17.67
N GLY A 82 -3.06 1.45 17.06
CA GLY A 82 -2.92 0.14 17.70
C GLY A 82 -1.68 -0.01 18.58
N LEU A 83 -0.59 0.74 18.30
CA LEU A 83 0.66 0.68 19.07
C LEU A 83 0.73 1.68 20.24
N LEU A 84 0.03 2.82 20.18
CA LEU A 84 0.06 3.84 21.24
C LEU A 84 -1.02 3.65 22.33
N SER A 85 -1.89 2.64 22.19
CA SER A 85 -2.95 2.34 23.15
C SER A 85 -2.57 1.28 24.21
N ASN A 86 -1.28 0.93 24.31
CA ASN A 86 -0.70 0.16 25.42
C ASN A 86 0.22 1.01 26.30
#